data_AF-A0A3M1D580-F1
#
_entry.id   AF-A0A3M1D580-F1
#
_cell.length_a   1.000
_cell.length_b   1.000
_cell.length_c   1.000
_cell.angle_alpha   90.00
_cell.angle_beta   90.00
_cell.angle_gamma   90.00
#
_symmetry.space_group_name_H-M   'P 1'
#
loop_
_entity.id
_entity.type
_entity.pdbx_description
1 polymer ?
#
loop_
_entity_poly.entity_id
_entity_poly.type
_entity_poly.pdbx_seq_one_letter_code
_entity_poly.pdbx_strand_id
1 'polypeptide(L)'
;MPWTGPSPAAGSSRTRCRSSCAGSWPSTRRSPGCARTSACGRCCTVTWERRRRHRCGRRGRADSLPAPESRELLVPSSELIAVYAGSFDPCTLGHLHVIRRGAMLFGKVILAVGNNPSKRYLLPTEDRVGVLQRVTADFPNVEVDRFDGLLVDYCRRVGARVILRGLRASTDFDFEFQVGLANQDMAPDIQTVFLLTDPAHIFISSSLVKEIASNGGDVSRYVPTPALEAMHARLQGA
;
A
#
# COMPACT_ATOMS: atom_id res chain seq x y z
N MET A 1 15.05 35.37 -33.46
CA MET A 1 14.11 35.99 -34.43
C MET A 1 12.69 35.71 -33.96
N PRO A 2 11.89 36.72 -33.60
CA PRO A 2 10.44 36.56 -33.47
C PRO A 2 9.79 36.64 -34.85
N TRP A 3 8.73 35.88 -35.10
CA TRP A 3 7.88 36.07 -36.28
C TRP A 3 6.45 36.37 -35.87
N THR A 4 5.90 37.39 -36.51
CA THR A 4 4.58 37.98 -36.28
C THR A 4 3.47 37.16 -36.93
N GLY A 5 2.22 37.37 -36.49
CA GLY A 5 1.03 36.83 -37.16
C GLY A 5 0.80 37.41 -38.57
N PRO A 6 -0.33 37.08 -39.23
CA PRO A 6 -1.64 37.49 -38.70
C PRO A 6 -2.80 36.48 -38.86
N SER A 7 -3.94 36.86 -38.27
CA SER A 7 -5.31 36.40 -38.62
C SER A 7 -6.04 37.61 -39.23
N PRO A 8 -7.02 37.48 -40.16
CA PRO A 8 -8.33 36.85 -39.93
C PRO A 8 -8.72 35.91 -41.12
N ALA A 9 -9.97 35.51 -41.46
CA ALA A 9 -11.31 35.96 -41.07
C ALA A 9 -12.40 34.85 -41.19
N ALA A 10 -13.67 35.26 -41.15
CA ALA A 10 -14.89 34.45 -41.18
C ALA A 10 -15.35 33.94 -42.57
N GLY A 11 -16.12 32.85 -42.59
CA GLY A 11 -16.87 32.39 -43.76
C GLY A 11 -17.76 31.18 -43.46
N SER A 12 -19.08 31.30 -43.60
CA SER A 12 -20.05 30.28 -43.18
C SER A 12 -20.50 29.35 -44.33
N SER A 13 -20.74 28.06 -44.04
CA SER A 13 -21.93 27.32 -44.56
C SER A 13 -22.00 25.82 -44.17
N ARG A 14 -22.89 25.53 -43.20
CA ARG A 14 -23.94 24.49 -43.25
C ARG A 14 -23.76 23.17 -44.06
N THR A 15 -23.74 22.07 -43.28
CA THR A 15 -24.42 20.75 -43.52
C THR A 15 -23.86 19.76 -44.56
N ARG A 16 -23.34 18.62 -44.07
CA ARG A 16 -24.05 17.31 -44.01
C ARG A 16 -23.10 16.21 -43.50
N CYS A 17 -23.38 15.65 -42.33
CA CYS A 17 -22.71 14.40 -41.91
C CYS A 17 -23.44 13.21 -42.56
N ARG A 18 -22.76 12.46 -43.44
CA ARG A 18 -23.28 11.21 -44.03
C ARG A 18 -22.94 10.02 -43.13
N SER A 19 -23.89 9.11 -43.03
CA SER A 19 -23.77 7.83 -42.33
C SER A 19 -22.96 6.80 -43.13
N SER A 20 -22.00 6.13 -42.49
CA SER A 20 -21.64 4.73 -42.80
C SER A 20 -20.67 4.18 -41.74
N CYS A 21 -21.14 3.23 -40.93
CA CYS A 21 -20.28 2.27 -40.23
C CYS A 21 -20.70 0.88 -40.68
N ALA A 22 -19.77 0.13 -41.27
CA ALA A 22 -20.03 -1.16 -41.88
C ALA A 22 -18.93 -2.17 -41.52
N GLY A 23 -19.38 -3.38 -41.15
CA GLY A 23 -18.56 -4.57 -40.92
C GLY A 23 -18.08 -4.78 -39.48
N SER A 24 -17.93 -6.02 -38.98
CA SER A 24 -18.44 -7.32 -39.46
C SER A 24 -18.16 -8.44 -38.42
N TRP A 25 -18.71 -9.64 -38.64
CA TRP A 25 -18.46 -10.93 -37.92
C TRP A 25 -19.20 -11.18 -36.58
N PRO A 26 -19.53 -12.45 -36.22
CA PRO A 26 -20.20 -13.44 -37.08
C PRO A 26 -21.34 -14.26 -36.41
N SER A 27 -22.14 -14.92 -37.26
CA SER A 27 -22.97 -16.12 -37.00
C SER A 27 -23.94 -16.15 -35.80
N THR A 28 -25.23 -16.01 -36.10
CA THR A 28 -26.33 -16.36 -35.19
C THR A 28 -26.67 -17.86 -35.26
N ARG A 29 -26.75 -18.55 -34.10
CA ARG A 29 -27.62 -19.74 -33.99
C ARG A 29 -29.05 -19.27 -33.78
N ARG A 30 -29.91 -19.47 -34.77
CA ARG A 30 -31.36 -19.27 -34.62
C ARG A 30 -31.93 -20.36 -33.71
N SER A 31 -32.65 -19.97 -32.67
CA SER A 31 -33.67 -20.82 -32.06
C SER A 31 -35.01 -20.57 -32.76
N PRO A 32 -35.78 -21.60 -33.14
CA PRO A 32 -37.07 -21.42 -33.80
C PRO A 32 -38.14 -21.06 -32.76
N GLY A 33 -38.98 -20.06 -33.05
CA GLY A 33 -40.12 -19.74 -32.18
C GLY A 33 -40.38 -18.26 -31.94
N CYS A 34 -40.65 -17.49 -33.01
CA CYS A 34 -41.54 -16.34 -32.89
C CYS A 34 -42.28 -16.14 -34.21
N ALA A 35 -43.51 -16.65 -34.26
CA ALA A 35 -44.41 -16.39 -35.38
C ALA A 35 -44.88 -14.92 -35.37
N ARG A 36 -45.36 -14.47 -36.53
CA ARG A 36 -45.75 -13.09 -36.81
C ARG A 36 -46.98 -12.67 -36.00
N THR A 37 -46.98 -11.43 -35.52
CA THR A 37 -48.07 -10.43 -35.58
C THR A 37 -47.48 -9.10 -35.07
N SER A 38 -47.08 -8.17 -35.94
CA SER A 38 -47.91 -7.10 -36.53
C SER A 38 -48.32 -5.99 -35.54
N ALA A 39 -48.00 -4.74 -35.91
CA ALA A 39 -48.41 -3.47 -35.28
C ALA A 39 -47.80 -3.10 -33.91
N CYS A 40 -46.66 -2.40 -33.95
CA CYS A 40 -46.38 -1.33 -32.99
C CYS A 40 -45.81 -0.12 -33.74
N GLY A 41 -46.71 0.63 -34.39
CA GLY A 41 -46.40 1.98 -34.86
C GLY A 41 -46.79 3.00 -33.79
N ARG A 42 -45.95 4.03 -33.60
CA ARG A 42 -46.27 5.33 -32.96
C ARG A 42 -46.93 5.28 -31.57
N CYS A 43 -46.11 5.40 -30.51
CA CYS A 43 -46.52 6.18 -29.33
C CYS A 43 -45.31 6.74 -28.56
N CYS A 44 -44.60 7.69 -29.18
CA CYS A 44 -43.62 8.54 -28.51
C CYS A 44 -44.11 9.99 -28.51
N THR A 45 -45.08 10.29 -27.65
CA THR A 45 -45.35 11.66 -27.18
C THR A 45 -45.34 11.63 -25.67
N VAL A 46 -44.48 12.46 -25.08
CA VAL A 46 -44.21 12.48 -23.65
C VAL A 46 -45.22 13.40 -22.97
N THR A 47 -46.11 12.83 -22.16
CA THR A 47 -46.88 13.58 -21.16
C THR A 47 -46.69 12.96 -19.79
N TRP A 48 -46.34 13.82 -18.83
CA TRP A 48 -45.90 13.46 -17.49
C TRP A 48 -47.11 13.20 -16.57
N GLU A 49 -47.87 12.11 -16.79
CA GLU A 49 -48.82 11.67 -15.77
C GLU A 49 -49.15 10.17 -15.75
N ARG A 50 -49.21 9.63 -14.53
CA ARG A 50 -49.81 8.35 -14.11
C ARG A 50 -49.76 7.19 -15.11
N ARG A 51 -48.72 6.36 -15.04
CA ARG A 51 -48.81 4.95 -15.50
C ARG A 51 -48.70 3.95 -14.36
N ARG A 52 -49.86 3.44 -13.95
CA ARG A 52 -49.98 2.19 -13.20
C ARG A 52 -49.35 1.04 -14.02
N ARG A 53 -48.49 0.27 -13.36
CA ARG A 53 -48.19 -1.16 -13.58
C ARG A 53 -48.66 -1.77 -14.92
N HIS A 54 -47.78 -1.81 -15.91
CA HIS A 54 -47.73 -2.94 -16.84
C HIS A 54 -46.48 -3.78 -16.56
N ARG A 55 -46.69 -4.89 -15.85
CA ARG A 55 -45.64 -5.81 -15.41
C ARG A 55 -45.22 -6.70 -16.59
N CYS A 56 -44.36 -6.19 -17.47
CA CYS A 56 -43.75 -7.03 -18.51
C CYS A 56 -42.92 -8.14 -17.83
N GLY A 57 -43.41 -9.38 -17.95
CA GLY A 57 -42.88 -10.52 -17.23
C GLY A 57 -41.66 -11.12 -17.92
N ARG A 58 -40.46 -10.68 -17.51
CA ARG A 58 -39.22 -11.48 -17.49
C ARG A 58 -38.21 -10.79 -16.59
N ARG A 59 -38.37 -10.97 -15.28
CA ARG A 59 -37.23 -10.79 -14.36
C ARG A 59 -36.28 -11.95 -14.65
N GLY A 60 -35.25 -11.70 -15.44
CA GLY A 60 -34.01 -12.44 -15.21
C GLY A 60 -33.69 -12.26 -13.72
N ARG A 61 -33.42 -13.35 -13.01
CA ARG A 61 -32.70 -13.21 -11.76
C ARG A 61 -31.39 -12.57 -12.18
N ALA A 62 -31.10 -11.36 -11.69
CA ALA A 62 -29.71 -11.04 -11.47
C ALA A 62 -29.27 -12.10 -10.48
N ASP A 63 -28.47 -13.05 -10.93
CA ASP A 63 -27.86 -14.01 -10.02
C ASP A 63 -27.03 -13.15 -9.08
N SER A 64 -27.58 -12.99 -7.86
CA SER A 64 -26.93 -12.25 -6.81
C SER A 64 -25.61 -12.94 -6.59
N LEU A 65 -24.52 -12.22 -6.91
CA LEU A 65 -23.17 -12.64 -6.53
C LEU A 65 -23.27 -13.15 -5.08
N PRO A 66 -22.83 -14.38 -4.79
CA PRO A 66 -22.92 -14.90 -3.44
C PRO A 66 -22.23 -13.89 -2.52
N ALA A 67 -22.96 -13.43 -1.49
CA ALA A 67 -22.35 -12.63 -0.46
C ALA A 67 -21.17 -13.44 0.10
N PRO A 68 -19.99 -12.84 0.29
CA PRO A 68 -18.82 -13.59 0.75
C PRO A 68 -19.17 -14.33 2.05
N GLU A 69 -19.12 -15.67 2.01
CA GLU A 69 -19.60 -16.52 3.11
C GLU A 69 -18.70 -16.46 4.36
N SER A 70 -17.55 -15.80 4.27
CA SER A 70 -16.77 -15.43 5.44
C SER A 70 -17.35 -14.19 6.11
N ARG A 71 -18.10 -14.40 7.20
CA ARG A 71 -17.96 -13.55 8.38
C ARG A 71 -16.55 -13.73 8.95
N GLU A 72 -15.55 -13.20 8.24
CA GLU A 72 -14.31 -12.81 8.90
C GLU A 72 -14.72 -11.80 9.98
N LEU A 73 -14.61 -12.23 11.23
CA LEU A 73 -14.81 -11.34 12.37
C LEU A 73 -13.85 -10.17 12.18
N LEU A 74 -14.42 -8.96 12.04
CA LEU A 74 -13.66 -7.73 11.88
C LEU A 74 -12.88 -7.47 13.17
N VAL A 75 -11.68 -8.06 13.27
CA VAL A 75 -10.78 -7.86 14.40
C VAL A 75 -10.37 -6.39 14.39
N PRO A 76 -10.70 -5.61 15.44
CA PRO A 76 -10.31 -4.22 15.49
C PRO A 76 -8.78 -4.14 15.56
N SER A 77 -8.19 -3.11 14.94
CA SER A 77 -6.72 -3.02 14.88
C SER A 77 -6.06 -2.90 16.27
N SER A 78 -6.81 -2.44 17.27
CA SER A 78 -6.46 -2.44 18.70
C SER A 78 -6.28 -3.82 19.33
N GLU A 79 -6.69 -4.90 18.66
CA GLU A 79 -6.44 -6.29 19.08
C GLU A 79 -5.35 -6.97 18.24
N LEU A 80 -4.86 -6.32 17.17
CA LEU A 80 -3.83 -6.87 16.31
C LEU A 80 -2.42 -6.60 16.84
N ILE A 81 -1.59 -7.64 16.80
CA ILE A 81 -0.13 -7.55 16.98
C ILE A 81 0.48 -7.33 15.59
N ALA A 82 1.26 -6.25 15.45
CA ALA A 82 2.03 -5.93 14.25
C ALA A 82 3.53 -6.10 14.51
N VAL A 83 4.26 -6.68 13.56
CA VAL A 83 5.72 -6.80 13.61
C VAL A 83 6.35 -5.81 12.65
N TYR A 84 7.07 -4.82 13.18
CA TYR A 84 7.96 -3.99 12.36
C TYR A 84 9.36 -4.60 12.36
N ALA A 85 9.61 -5.46 11.38
CA ALA A 85 10.93 -6.05 11.19
C ALA A 85 11.91 -5.05 10.59
N GLY A 86 13.19 -5.18 10.94
CA GLY A 86 14.25 -4.35 10.35
C GLY A 86 15.62 -4.70 10.93
N SER A 87 16.67 -4.19 10.30
CA SER A 87 18.01 -4.31 10.89
C SER A 87 18.35 -3.18 11.86
N PHE A 88 17.69 -2.01 11.75
CA PHE A 88 17.85 -0.86 12.66
C PHE A 88 19.31 -0.50 12.97
N ASP A 89 20.16 -0.41 11.94
CA ASP A 89 21.62 -0.24 12.06
C ASP A 89 22.13 1.05 11.37
N PRO A 90 22.01 2.22 12.00
CA PRO A 90 21.28 2.51 13.25
C PRO A 90 19.76 2.67 13.02
N CYS A 91 19.00 2.76 14.10
CA CYS A 91 17.63 3.32 14.06
C CYS A 91 17.69 4.82 13.68
N THR A 92 16.80 5.26 12.80
CA THR A 92 16.76 6.65 12.29
C THR A 92 15.41 7.31 12.62
N LEU A 93 15.33 8.63 12.48
CA LEU A 93 14.07 9.38 12.68
C LEU A 93 12.94 8.88 11.75
N GLY A 94 13.28 8.42 10.54
CA GLY A 94 12.34 7.78 9.62
C GLY A 94 11.75 6.47 10.17
N HIS A 95 12.55 5.66 10.87
CA HIS A 95 12.05 4.47 11.57
C HIS A 95 11.17 4.85 12.76
N LEU A 96 11.59 5.83 13.58
CA LEU A 96 10.82 6.33 14.73
C LEU A 96 9.45 6.87 14.31
N HIS A 97 9.35 7.56 13.17
CA HIS A 97 8.07 7.99 12.61
C HIS A 97 7.14 6.82 12.29
N VAL A 98 7.66 5.74 11.67
CA VAL A 98 6.88 4.53 11.38
C VAL A 98 6.46 3.80 12.66
N ILE A 99 7.36 3.69 13.65
CA ILE A 99 7.07 3.13 14.99
C ILE A 99 5.92 3.90 15.64
N ARG A 100 6.01 5.23 15.70
CA ARG A 100 4.99 6.11 16.28
C ARG A 100 3.63 5.94 15.61
N ARG A 101 3.60 5.83 14.27
CA ARG A 101 2.35 5.59 13.53
C ARG A 101 1.81 4.18 13.74
N GLY A 102 2.66 3.15 13.80
CA GLY A 102 2.26 1.78 14.14
C GLY A 102 1.62 1.71 15.52
N ALA A 103 2.25 2.33 16.52
CA ALA A 103 1.77 2.35 17.91
C ALA A 103 0.40 3.05 18.08
N MET A 104 0.02 3.96 17.17
CA MET A 104 -1.31 4.57 17.14
C MET A 104 -2.37 3.72 16.41
N LEU A 105 -1.96 2.74 15.60
CA LEU A 105 -2.85 1.94 14.76
C LEU A 105 -3.12 0.54 15.33
N PHE A 106 -2.13 -0.05 16.00
CA PHE A 106 -2.17 -1.45 16.44
C PHE A 106 -2.18 -1.60 17.96
N GLY A 107 -2.85 -2.64 18.46
CA GLY A 107 -2.89 -2.97 19.89
C GLY A 107 -1.51 -3.20 20.49
N LYS A 108 -0.61 -3.83 19.71
CA LYS A 108 0.78 -4.07 20.06
C LYS A 108 1.67 -4.00 18.83
N VAL A 109 2.85 -3.40 18.96
CA VAL A 109 3.89 -3.38 17.91
C VAL A 109 5.16 -4.03 18.45
N ILE A 110 5.69 -5.03 17.74
CA ILE A 110 6.96 -5.65 18.08
C ILE A 110 8.00 -5.23 17.06
N LEU A 111 9.08 -4.60 17.53
CA LEU A 111 10.23 -4.23 16.70
C LEU A 111 11.17 -5.43 16.64
N ALA A 112 11.09 -6.17 15.53
CA ALA A 112 11.84 -7.41 15.36
C ALA A 112 13.19 -7.11 14.69
N VAL A 113 14.25 -7.14 15.49
CA VAL A 113 15.63 -6.93 15.03
C VAL A 113 16.12 -8.19 14.31
N GLY A 114 16.24 -8.09 12.99
CA GLY A 114 16.70 -9.18 12.14
C GLY A 114 18.16 -9.02 11.72
N ASN A 115 18.86 -10.16 11.63
CA ASN A 115 20.20 -10.25 11.05
C ASN A 115 20.16 -10.86 9.65
N ASN A 116 20.81 -10.19 8.69
CA ASN A 116 21.07 -10.70 7.36
C ASN A 116 22.58 -10.97 7.24
N PRO A 117 23.02 -12.24 7.10
CA PRO A 117 24.44 -12.60 7.01
C PRO A 117 25.22 -11.92 5.88
N SER A 118 24.56 -11.42 4.83
CA SER A 118 25.22 -10.70 3.74
C SER A 118 25.55 -9.24 4.05
N LYS A 119 25.06 -8.69 5.17
CA LYS A 119 25.24 -7.29 5.56
C LYS A 119 26.25 -7.16 6.70
N ARG A 120 27.19 -6.22 6.57
CA ARG A 120 28.02 -5.76 7.69
C ARG A 120 27.24 -4.72 8.50
N TYR A 121 27.09 -5.00 9.79
CA TYR A 121 26.45 -4.10 10.75
C TYR A 121 27.48 -3.22 11.45
N LEU A 122 27.14 -1.96 11.72
CA LEU A 122 27.96 -1.07 12.55
C LEU A 122 27.81 -1.46 14.01
N LEU A 123 26.56 -1.58 14.46
CA LEU A 123 26.18 -1.92 15.83
C LEU A 123 25.89 -3.44 15.94
N PRO A 124 26.38 -4.14 16.98
CA PRO A 124 25.98 -5.52 17.26
C PRO A 124 24.46 -5.60 17.55
N THR A 125 23.89 -6.80 17.53
CA THR A 125 22.43 -6.98 17.72
C THR A 125 21.94 -6.41 19.05
N GLU A 126 22.66 -6.67 20.14
CA GLU A 126 22.22 -6.26 21.48
C GLU A 126 22.26 -4.73 21.65
N ASP A 127 23.26 -4.03 21.09
CA ASP A 127 23.27 -2.56 21.04
C ASP A 127 22.07 -2.02 20.26
N ARG A 128 21.68 -2.66 19.15
CA ARG A 128 20.51 -2.25 18.36
C ARG A 128 19.21 -2.46 19.10
N VAL A 129 19.08 -3.58 19.84
CA VAL A 129 17.95 -3.84 20.74
C VAL A 129 17.90 -2.78 21.85
N GLY A 130 19.01 -2.52 22.54
CA GLY A 130 19.09 -1.52 23.61
C GLY A 130 18.85 -0.09 23.13
N VAL A 131 19.31 0.28 21.93
CA VAL A 131 18.99 1.54 21.27
C VAL A 131 17.48 1.66 21.02
N LEU A 132 16.84 0.62 20.45
CA LEU A 132 15.41 0.64 20.21
C LEU A 132 14.62 0.76 21.52
N GLN A 133 14.94 -0.03 22.54
CA GLN A 133 14.30 0.04 23.86
C GLN A 133 14.37 1.44 24.46
N ARG A 134 15.52 2.12 24.38
CA ARG A 134 15.67 3.52 24.83
C ARG A 134 14.89 4.51 23.96
N VAL A 135 14.84 4.29 22.64
CA VAL A 135 14.08 5.13 21.69
C VAL A 135 12.57 4.97 21.84
N THR A 136 12.09 3.82 22.32
CA THR A 136 10.65 3.52 22.43
C THR A 136 10.14 3.45 23.86
N ALA A 137 10.89 3.94 24.85
CA ALA A 137 10.51 3.89 26.26
C ALA A 137 9.13 4.53 26.57
N ASP A 138 8.75 5.58 25.82
CA ASP A 138 7.47 6.28 25.97
C ASP A 138 6.27 5.58 25.31
N PHE A 139 6.48 4.43 24.66
CA PHE A 139 5.43 3.71 23.92
C PHE A 139 5.04 2.41 24.66
N PRO A 140 3.97 2.42 25.49
CA PRO A 140 3.63 1.29 26.36
C PRO A 140 3.15 0.04 25.60
N ASN A 141 2.83 0.16 24.32
CA ASN A 141 2.44 -0.94 23.43
C ASN A 141 3.53 -1.35 22.43
N VAL A 142 4.76 -0.87 22.59
CA VAL A 142 5.90 -1.24 21.75
C VAL A 142 6.87 -2.14 22.53
N GLU A 143 7.13 -3.31 21.99
CA GLU A 143 8.16 -4.23 22.47
C GLU A 143 9.31 -4.35 21.46
N VAL A 144 10.49 -4.75 21.93
CA VAL A 144 11.67 -5.00 21.08
C VAL A 144 12.12 -6.43 21.32
N ASP A 145 12.26 -7.20 20.25
CA ASP A 145 12.75 -8.59 20.27
C ASP A 145 13.72 -8.79 19.10
N ARG A 146 14.50 -9.87 19.13
CA ARG A 146 15.34 -10.30 18.01
C ARG A 146 14.82 -11.59 17.40
N PHE A 147 15.07 -11.78 16.11
CA PHE A 147 14.67 -12.99 15.42
C PHE A 147 15.71 -13.45 14.41
N ASP A 148 15.72 -14.77 14.23
CA ASP A 148 16.51 -15.48 13.24
C ASP A 148 15.55 -16.33 12.38
N GLY A 149 15.93 -16.58 11.12
CA GLY A 149 15.08 -17.32 10.17
C GLY A 149 14.03 -16.44 9.45
N LEU A 150 12.91 -17.05 9.07
CA LEU A 150 11.86 -16.40 8.27
C LEU A 150 10.98 -15.48 9.13
N LEU A 151 10.69 -14.28 8.60
CA LEU A 151 9.84 -13.30 9.27
C LEU A 151 8.40 -13.80 9.48
N VAL A 152 7.85 -14.54 8.53
CA VAL A 152 6.49 -15.10 8.65
C VAL A 152 6.36 -16.11 9.79
N ASP A 153 7.40 -16.92 10.03
CA ASP A 153 7.42 -17.89 11.13
C ASP A 153 7.62 -17.21 12.48
N TYR A 154 8.43 -16.14 12.52
CA TYR A 154 8.49 -15.26 13.68
C TYR A 154 7.13 -14.63 14.00
N CYS A 155 6.41 -14.12 12.99
CA CYS A 155 5.08 -13.54 13.16
C CYS A 155 4.11 -14.57 13.73
N ARG A 156 4.09 -15.80 13.19
CA ARG A 156 3.30 -16.92 13.74
C ARG A 156 3.65 -17.22 15.20
N ARG A 157 4.95 -17.28 15.54
CA ARG A 157 5.44 -17.52 16.92
C ARG A 157 4.92 -16.50 17.93
N VAL A 158 4.77 -15.24 17.54
CA VAL A 158 4.30 -14.15 18.43
C VAL A 158 2.81 -13.81 18.26
N GLY A 159 2.07 -14.58 17.46
CA GLY A 159 0.65 -14.32 17.17
C GLY A 159 0.38 -13.06 16.34
N ALA A 160 1.39 -12.54 15.63
CA ALA A 160 1.25 -11.37 14.79
C ALA A 160 0.58 -11.70 13.45
N ARG A 161 -0.43 -10.88 13.11
CA ARG A 161 -1.18 -10.95 11.85
C ARG A 161 -0.81 -9.85 10.86
N VAL A 162 0.07 -8.94 11.27
CA VAL A 162 0.49 -7.80 10.44
C VAL A 162 2.02 -7.70 10.43
N ILE A 163 2.60 -7.59 9.23
CA ILE A 163 3.98 -7.14 9.02
C ILE A 163 3.92 -5.65 8.68
N LEU A 164 4.50 -4.81 9.52
CA LEU A 164 4.56 -3.36 9.33
C LEU A 164 5.84 -2.99 8.57
N ARG A 165 5.72 -2.18 7.51
CA ARG A 165 6.87 -1.66 6.74
C ARG A 165 6.75 -0.15 6.52
N GLY A 166 7.90 0.52 6.50
CA GLY A 166 8.01 1.95 6.18
C GLY A 166 8.36 2.14 4.71
N LEU A 167 7.58 2.95 3.99
CA LEU A 167 7.91 3.39 2.64
C LEU A 167 8.50 4.79 2.68
N ARG A 168 9.69 4.93 2.10
CA ARG A 168 10.40 6.20 1.93
C ARG A 168 10.12 6.77 0.54
N ALA A 169 10.89 6.37 -0.47
CA ALA A 169 10.72 6.79 -1.87
C ALA A 169 10.54 5.58 -2.81
N SER A 170 10.29 5.85 -4.09
CA SER A 170 10.05 4.82 -5.12
C SER A 170 11.14 3.76 -5.23
N THR A 171 12.40 4.10 -4.93
CA THR A 171 13.53 3.15 -5.00
C THR A 171 13.50 2.05 -3.94
N ASP A 172 12.89 2.28 -2.78
CA ASP A 172 12.66 1.22 -1.79
C ASP A 172 11.38 0.42 -2.11
N PHE A 173 10.40 1.04 -2.75
CA PHE A 173 9.06 0.46 -2.95
C PHE A 173 9.11 -0.88 -3.67
N ASP A 174 9.84 -1.00 -4.79
CA ASP A 174 9.82 -2.23 -5.60
C ASP A 174 10.36 -3.44 -4.82
N PHE A 175 11.44 -3.26 -4.05
CA PHE A 175 12.01 -4.31 -3.20
C PHE A 175 11.05 -4.68 -2.06
N GLU A 176 10.51 -3.67 -1.36
CA GLU A 176 9.60 -3.87 -0.23
C GLU A 176 8.27 -4.52 -0.68
N PHE A 177 7.78 -4.16 -1.87
CA PHE A 177 6.59 -4.72 -2.49
C PHE A 177 6.80 -6.19 -2.88
N GLN A 178 7.93 -6.54 -3.50
CA GLN A 178 8.28 -7.94 -3.81
C GLN A 178 8.38 -8.80 -2.54
N VAL A 179 9.02 -8.29 -1.48
CA VAL A 179 9.08 -8.98 -0.18
C VAL A 179 7.68 -9.12 0.45
N GLY A 180 6.83 -8.11 0.34
CA GLY A 180 5.44 -8.16 0.79
C GLY A 180 4.63 -9.26 0.09
N LEU A 181 4.73 -9.35 -1.24
CA LEU A 181 4.07 -10.40 -2.04
C LEU A 181 4.57 -11.80 -1.66
N ALA A 182 5.89 -11.98 -1.51
CA ALA A 182 6.47 -13.27 -1.10
C ALA A 182 6.00 -13.69 0.30
N ASN A 183 5.91 -12.76 1.25
CA ASN A 183 5.36 -13.05 2.58
C ASN A 183 3.87 -13.43 2.52
N GLN A 184 3.08 -12.77 1.67
CA GLN A 184 1.65 -13.08 1.48
C GLN A 184 1.43 -14.46 0.85
N ASP A 185 2.30 -14.90 -0.07
CA ASP A 185 2.26 -16.24 -0.66
C ASP A 185 2.61 -17.33 0.38
N MET A 186 3.65 -17.12 1.19
CA MET A 186 4.06 -18.05 2.27
C MET A 186 3.13 -18.04 3.49
N ALA A 187 2.42 -16.93 3.73
CA ALA A 187 1.53 -16.73 4.87
C ALA A 187 0.32 -15.84 4.52
N PRO A 188 -0.70 -16.38 3.84
CA PRO A 188 -1.92 -15.65 3.50
C PRO A 188 -2.67 -15.12 4.73
N ASP A 189 -2.44 -15.73 5.90
CA ASP A 189 -2.97 -15.34 7.20
C ASP A 189 -2.34 -14.05 7.79
N ILE A 190 -1.20 -13.61 7.25
CA ILE A 190 -0.42 -12.45 7.67
C ILE A 190 -0.42 -11.37 6.58
N GLN A 191 -0.83 -10.16 6.94
CA GLN A 191 -0.96 -9.04 6.00
C GLN A 191 0.24 -8.10 6.09
N THR A 192 0.79 -7.65 4.95
CA THR A 192 1.83 -6.61 4.94
C THR A 192 1.17 -5.22 4.84
N VAL A 193 1.43 -4.35 5.82
CA VAL A 193 0.93 -2.97 5.86
C VAL A 193 2.08 -1.99 5.66
N PHE A 194 1.96 -1.16 4.63
CA PHE A 194 2.92 -0.10 4.33
C PHE A 194 2.46 1.25 4.88
N LEU A 195 3.33 1.91 5.66
CA LEU A 195 3.14 3.29 6.09
C LEU A 195 4.13 4.21 5.40
N LEU A 196 3.61 5.29 4.82
CA LEU A 196 4.45 6.37 4.31
C LEU A 196 5.22 7.04 5.46
N THR A 197 6.53 7.15 5.28
CA THR A 197 7.42 7.95 6.13
C THR A 197 7.11 9.44 5.94
N ASP A 198 7.42 10.24 6.96
CA ASP A 198 7.38 11.70 6.89
C ASP A 198 8.22 12.23 5.70
N PRO A 199 7.66 13.08 4.83
CA PRO A 199 8.41 13.74 3.75
C PRO A 199 9.71 14.42 4.21
N ALA A 200 9.78 14.97 5.42
CA ALA A 200 11.00 15.57 5.96
C ALA A 200 12.14 14.56 6.20
N HIS A 201 11.79 13.27 6.32
CA HIS A 201 12.71 12.17 6.62
C HIS A 201 12.84 11.17 5.46
N ILE A 202 12.23 11.46 4.30
CA ILE A 202 12.07 10.56 3.16
C ILE A 202 13.39 10.10 2.53
N PHE A 203 14.43 10.93 2.59
CA PHE A 203 15.76 10.63 2.05
C PHE A 203 16.67 9.87 3.04
N ILE A 204 16.22 9.66 4.28
CA ILE A 204 17.07 9.12 5.35
C ILE A 204 17.08 7.59 5.33
N SER A 205 18.22 7.02 4.96
CA SER A 205 18.52 5.60 5.13
C SER A 205 19.63 5.38 6.16
N SER A 206 19.59 4.25 6.86
CA SER A 206 20.67 3.87 7.78
C SER A 206 22.01 3.70 7.06
N SER A 207 22.01 3.35 5.77
CA SER A 207 23.21 3.32 4.93
C SER A 207 23.81 4.71 4.75
N LEU A 208 23.00 5.69 4.34
CA LEU A 208 23.42 7.09 4.18
C LEU A 208 23.92 7.69 5.50
N VAL A 209 23.23 7.40 6.61
CA VAL A 209 23.64 7.84 7.96
C VAL A 209 25.00 7.25 8.34
N LYS A 210 25.26 5.96 8.06
CA LYS A 210 26.56 5.35 8.32
C LYS A 210 27.66 5.94 7.45
N GLU A 211 27.39 6.22 6.18
CA GLU A 211 28.34 6.83 5.23
C GLU A 211 28.72 8.26 5.64
N ILE A 212 27.76 9.09 6.06
CA ILE A 212 28.04 10.44 6.56
C ILE A 212 28.89 10.35 7.84
N ALA A 213 28.50 9.51 8.79
CA ALA A 213 29.21 9.36 10.06
C ALA A 213 30.63 8.79 9.89
N SER A 214 30.86 7.82 8.99
CA SER A 214 32.20 7.27 8.73
C SER A 214 33.14 8.28 8.08
N ASN A 215 32.61 9.33 7.46
CA ASN A 215 33.38 10.45 6.90
C ASN A 215 33.43 11.67 7.85
N GLY A 216 33.07 11.51 9.13
CA GLY A 216 33.13 12.57 10.15
C GLY A 216 32.04 13.63 10.05
N GLY A 217 30.98 13.40 9.27
CA GLY A 217 29.84 14.31 9.16
C GLY A 217 28.85 14.17 10.32
N ASP A 218 28.24 15.28 10.72
CA ASP A 218 27.19 15.30 11.75
C ASP A 218 25.89 14.63 11.25
N VAL A 219 25.42 13.63 12.02
CA VAL A 219 24.18 12.89 11.78
C VAL A 219 23.11 13.09 12.86
N SER A 220 23.33 13.99 13.82
CA SER A 220 22.39 14.27 14.93
C SER A 220 20.96 14.58 14.47
N ARG A 221 20.81 15.23 13.32
CA ARG A 221 19.53 15.54 12.67
C ARG A 221 18.87 14.38 11.91
N TYR A 222 19.44 13.17 11.93
CA TYR A 222 18.93 12.00 11.20
C TYR A 222 18.60 10.80 12.08
N VAL A 223 19.10 10.76 13.31
CA VAL A 223 18.93 9.66 14.27
C VAL A 223 18.47 10.17 15.64
N PRO A 224 17.69 9.38 16.41
CA PRO A 224 17.42 9.69 17.82
C PRO A 224 18.70 9.71 18.67
N THR A 225 18.72 10.48 19.76
CA THR A 225 19.89 10.61 20.66
C THR A 225 20.47 9.26 21.12
N PRO A 226 19.68 8.25 21.54
CA PRO A 226 20.24 6.95 21.95
C PRO A 226 20.99 6.21 20.82
N ALA A 227 20.59 6.44 19.56
CA ALA A 227 21.26 5.88 18.40
C ALA A 227 22.55 6.64 18.06
N LEU A 228 22.54 7.98 18.20
CA LEU A 228 23.73 8.83 18.04
C LEU A 228 24.84 8.44 19.03
N GLU A 229 24.48 8.28 20.31
CA GLU A 229 25.40 7.82 21.36
C GLU A 229 26.06 6.49 21.02
N ALA A 230 25.27 5.50 20.61
CA ALA A 230 25.76 4.17 20.26
C ALA A 230 26.69 4.22 19.02
N MET A 231 26.36 5.04 18.02
CA MET A 231 27.24 5.26 16.86
C MET A 231 28.56 5.90 17.28
N HIS A 232 28.54 6.95 18.10
CA HIS A 232 29.76 7.62 18.56
C HIS A 232 30.66 6.67 19.37
N ALA A 233 30.10 5.94 20.34
CA ALA A 233 30.84 4.94 21.10
C ALA A 233 31.49 3.88 20.19
N ARG A 234 30.76 3.42 19.17
CA ARG A 234 31.22 2.40 18.23
C ARG A 234 32.30 2.89 17.26
N LEU A 235 32.24 4.15 16.84
CA LEU A 235 33.16 4.78 15.89
C LEU A 235 34.42 5.36 16.55
N GLN A 236 34.35 5.75 17.83
CA GLN A 236 35.51 6.21 18.60
C GLN A 236 36.36 5.05 19.16
N GLY A 237 35.79 3.85 19.24
CA GLY A 237 36.49 2.61 19.61
C GLY A 237 36.85 1.69 18.43
N ALA A 238 36.97 2.23 17.22
CA ALA A 238 37.28 1.52 15.98
C ALA A 238 38.60 2.01 15.36
#